data_AF-A0A928RTT7-F1
#
_entry.id   AF-A0A928RTT7-F1
#
_cell.length_a   1.000
_cell.length_b   1.000
_cell.length_c   1.000
_cell.angle_alpha   90.00
_cell.angle_beta   90.00
_cell.angle_gamma   90.00
#
_symmetry.space_group_name_H-M   'P 1'
#
loop_
_entity.id
_entity.type
_entity.pdbx_description
1 polymer ?
#
loop_
_entity_poly.entity_id
_entity_poly.type
_entity_poly.pdbx_seq_one_letter_code
_entity_poly.pdbx_strand_id
1 'polypeptide(L)'
;MELHKNPEMFSDAVVAASEYFNVAPALIEKDYYVTLILKRLNQEIPGLLFKGGTSLSKCYKLIDRFSEDIDLTLDLSHFTQAPKRKANKAIIRLCKQLGFEIENLKDVEEHSHGHYNCYNIEYPILFSSSDIKPYLKVEMVFIQKAYPDEYQIANSFIETWLTETGNLDAVKEFGLEPFEIKVQSLERTFVDKVFALCDYAMQGETIRQSRHIYDIAKLLTRVNLSALSLPMLIENVRADRKANKTCVSAQDGVNIPDILQNIIDKEIFRKDYEDTTLKLLTKPFSYDEAISCLNKVIESYLFESDYPGLIRPDKWIEYVTAKERKRNMRGRGPESLRGLNDIGVYEDAKKIFSKNNNFEKLYYGEKVFKEEEKAEHQLMLYLAYCCEDDKDRLLRVFKSSAQYRKDKPKEHYENMATECLNKIREIKEENAPKKSYTPIIKNKSNDWTK
;
A
#
# COMPACT_ATOMS: atom_id res chain seq x y z
N MET A 1 33.04 -13.23 24.80
CA MET A 1 33.44 -14.34 23.91
C MET A 1 32.26 -14.63 22.98
N GLU A 2 32.42 -15.04 21.73
CA GLU A 2 31.23 -15.33 20.90
C GLU A 2 30.57 -16.65 21.35
N LEU A 3 29.25 -16.66 21.59
CA LEU A 3 28.51 -17.81 22.14
C LEU A 3 28.79 -19.14 21.42
N HIS A 4 28.77 -19.14 20.08
CA HIS A 4 29.01 -20.34 19.26
C HIS A 4 30.39 -20.99 19.44
N LYS A 5 31.35 -20.31 20.08
CA LYS A 5 32.65 -20.89 20.43
C LYS A 5 32.60 -21.82 21.64
N ASN A 6 31.49 -21.84 22.37
CA ASN A 6 31.18 -22.84 23.37
C ASN A 6 29.97 -23.67 22.89
N PRO A 7 30.20 -24.81 22.21
CA PRO A 7 29.13 -25.58 21.56
C PRO A 7 28.05 -26.08 22.53
N GLU A 8 28.41 -26.41 23.76
CA GLU A 8 27.48 -26.88 24.79
C GLU A 8 26.53 -25.74 25.21
N MET A 9 27.08 -24.60 25.63
CA MET A 9 26.27 -23.43 26.00
C MET A 9 25.46 -22.89 24.83
N PHE A 10 26.01 -22.95 23.61
CA PHE A 10 25.29 -22.53 22.41
C PHE A 10 24.10 -23.46 22.13
N SER A 11 24.30 -24.77 22.20
CA SER A 11 23.23 -25.77 22.05
C SER A 11 22.12 -25.56 23.09
N ASP A 12 22.49 -25.39 24.36
CA ASP A 12 21.53 -25.17 25.45
C ASP A 12 20.71 -23.89 25.24
N ALA A 13 21.38 -22.79 24.85
CA ALA A 13 20.71 -21.53 24.55
C ALA A 13 19.76 -21.65 23.35
N VAL A 14 20.15 -22.40 22.31
CA VAL A 14 19.30 -22.65 21.14
C VAL A 14 18.06 -23.45 21.51
N VAL A 15 18.22 -24.52 22.30
CA VAL A 15 17.09 -25.35 22.76
C VAL A 15 16.16 -24.55 23.66
N ALA A 16 16.69 -23.81 24.64
CA ALA A 16 15.86 -23.04 25.56
C ALA A 16 15.10 -21.91 24.84
N ALA A 17 15.73 -21.18 23.92
CA ALA A 17 15.05 -20.17 23.11
C ALA A 17 14.03 -20.81 22.14
N SER A 18 14.33 -21.98 21.58
CA SER A 18 13.42 -22.74 20.72
C SER A 18 12.12 -23.09 21.45
N GLU A 19 12.22 -23.62 22.67
CA GLU A 19 11.07 -23.93 23.53
C GLU A 19 10.30 -22.67 23.90
N TYR A 20 11.00 -21.60 24.29
CA TYR A 20 10.38 -20.35 24.71
C TYR A 20 9.55 -19.68 23.61
N PHE A 21 10.06 -19.64 22.37
CA PHE A 21 9.35 -19.04 21.24
C PHE A 21 8.46 -20.01 20.46
N ASN A 22 8.52 -21.31 20.77
CA ASN A 22 7.89 -22.38 19.99
C ASN A 22 8.31 -22.32 18.50
N VAL A 23 9.63 -22.23 18.27
CA VAL A 23 10.26 -22.12 16.94
C VAL A 23 11.31 -23.21 16.83
N ALA A 24 11.45 -23.87 15.67
CA ALA A 24 12.39 -24.99 15.51
C ALA A 24 13.85 -24.59 15.85
N PRO A 25 14.63 -25.44 16.53
CA PRO A 25 16.01 -25.14 16.94
C PRO A 25 16.92 -24.68 15.79
N ALA A 26 16.78 -25.31 14.62
CA ALA A 26 17.54 -24.94 13.41
C ALA A 26 17.29 -23.50 12.95
N LEU A 27 16.09 -22.95 13.19
CA LEU A 27 15.76 -21.55 12.88
C LEU A 27 16.39 -20.59 13.90
N ILE A 28 16.42 -20.98 15.18
CA ILE A 28 17.06 -20.19 16.25
C ILE A 28 18.58 -20.14 16.03
N GLU A 29 19.21 -21.28 15.72
CA GLU A 29 20.62 -21.36 15.34
C GLU A 29 20.92 -20.46 14.14
N LYS A 30 20.12 -20.56 13.07
CA LYS A 30 20.32 -19.74 11.87
C LYS A 30 20.13 -18.25 12.15
N ASP A 31 19.12 -17.88 12.94
CA ASP A 31 18.88 -16.50 13.36
C ASP A 31 20.07 -15.91 14.13
N TYR A 32 20.71 -16.71 14.98
CA TYR A 32 21.94 -16.32 15.68
C TYR A 32 23.05 -15.96 14.69
N TYR A 33 23.37 -16.84 13.74
CA TYR A 33 24.44 -16.57 12.78
C TYR A 33 24.12 -15.43 11.81
N VAL A 34 22.85 -15.28 11.39
CA VAL A 34 22.39 -14.10 10.64
C VAL A 34 22.68 -12.82 11.42
N THR A 35 22.34 -12.80 12.72
CA THR A 35 22.53 -11.63 13.58
C THR A 35 24.01 -11.33 13.80
N LEU A 36 24.84 -12.36 14.00
CA LEU A 36 26.29 -12.24 14.16
C LEU A 36 26.92 -11.59 12.91
N ILE A 37 26.66 -12.15 11.72
CA ILE A 37 27.21 -11.62 10.47
C ILE A 37 26.74 -10.19 10.26
N LEU A 38 25.45 -9.92 10.46
CA LEU A 38 24.89 -8.58 10.29
C LEU A 38 25.54 -7.55 11.22
N LYS A 39 25.72 -7.89 12.51
CA LYS A 39 26.40 -7.02 13.51
C LYS A 39 27.82 -6.70 13.08
N ARG A 40 28.58 -7.71 12.65
CA ARG A 40 29.98 -7.57 12.24
C ARG A 40 30.13 -6.77 10.94
N LEU A 41 29.28 -7.02 9.95
CA LEU A 41 29.27 -6.25 8.70
C LEU A 41 28.91 -4.78 8.93
N ASN A 42 27.92 -4.52 9.79
CA ASN A 42 27.51 -3.15 10.13
C ASN A 42 28.64 -2.35 10.81
N GLN A 43 29.49 -3.01 11.59
CA GLN A 43 30.68 -2.39 12.20
C GLN A 43 31.79 -2.08 11.18
N GLU A 44 31.88 -2.85 10.10
CA GLU A 44 33.00 -2.82 9.15
C GLU A 44 32.71 -2.02 7.87
N ILE A 45 31.44 -1.93 7.48
CA ILE A 45 30.98 -1.33 6.22
C ILE A 45 30.26 -0.01 6.51
N PRO A 46 30.92 1.15 6.30
CA PRO A 46 30.25 2.45 6.41
C PRO A 46 29.09 2.57 5.43
N GLY A 47 27.96 3.07 5.94
CA GLY A 47 26.74 3.24 5.15
C GLY A 47 26.03 1.94 4.79
N LEU A 48 26.34 0.82 5.47
CA LEU A 48 25.60 -0.43 5.27
C LEU A 48 24.12 -0.20 5.55
N LEU A 49 23.27 -0.65 4.63
CA LEU A 49 21.83 -0.52 4.73
C LEU A 49 21.20 -1.90 4.54
N PHE A 50 20.37 -2.29 5.51
CA PHE A 50 19.67 -3.56 5.53
C PHE A 50 18.27 -3.44 4.94
N LYS A 51 17.83 -4.42 4.15
CA LYS A 51 16.53 -4.40 3.48
C LYS A 51 15.91 -5.79 3.39
N GLY A 52 14.81 -5.89 2.65
CA GLY A 52 14.20 -7.17 2.27
C GLY A 52 13.33 -7.77 3.38
N GLY A 53 13.12 -9.09 3.30
CA GLY A 53 12.23 -9.79 4.26
C GLY A 53 12.82 -9.86 5.66
N THR A 54 14.14 -10.03 5.77
CA THR A 54 14.80 -10.25 7.05
C THR A 54 14.91 -8.97 7.87
N SER A 55 14.91 -7.78 7.24
CA SER A 55 14.78 -6.52 7.98
C SER A 55 13.37 -6.35 8.57
N LEU A 56 12.33 -6.78 7.86
CA LEU A 56 10.95 -6.76 8.37
C LEU A 56 10.77 -7.67 9.59
N SER A 57 11.39 -8.85 9.60
CA SER A 57 11.31 -9.78 10.75
C SER A 57 12.22 -9.35 11.90
N LYS A 58 13.45 -8.94 11.61
CA LYS A 58 14.49 -8.72 12.64
C LYS A 58 14.41 -7.34 13.28
N CYS A 59 14.18 -6.29 12.50
CA CYS A 59 14.20 -4.91 12.97
C CYS A 59 12.78 -4.42 13.31
N TYR A 60 11.83 -4.67 12.41
CA TYR A 60 10.46 -4.18 12.59
C TYR A 60 9.54 -5.14 13.35
N LYS A 61 9.96 -6.40 13.53
CA LYS A 61 9.14 -7.49 14.09
C LYS A 61 7.75 -7.57 13.44
N LEU A 62 7.67 -7.28 12.14
CA LEU A 62 6.42 -7.05 11.42
C LEU A 62 5.87 -8.32 10.78
N ILE A 63 6.76 -9.24 10.41
CA ILE A 63 6.39 -10.48 9.73
C ILE A 63 6.64 -11.69 10.63
N ASP A 64 5.64 -12.56 10.71
CA ASP A 64 5.69 -13.85 11.42
C ASP A 64 6.02 -15.00 10.44
N ARG A 65 7.02 -14.80 9.58
CA ARG A 65 7.51 -15.85 8.70
C ARG A 65 9.02 -15.90 8.72
N PHE A 66 9.57 -17.08 8.50
CA PHE A 66 11.01 -17.20 8.42
C PHE A 66 11.56 -16.48 7.18
N SER A 67 12.69 -15.79 7.38
CA SER A 67 13.43 -15.11 6.33
C SER A 67 14.92 -15.32 6.62
N GLU A 68 15.53 -16.14 5.78
CA GLU A 68 16.91 -16.62 5.95
C GLU A 68 17.95 -15.81 5.18
N ASP A 69 17.51 -15.02 4.19
CA ASP A 69 18.39 -14.28 3.29
C ASP A 69 18.72 -12.89 3.88
N ILE A 70 19.98 -12.46 3.86
CA ILE A 70 20.40 -11.13 4.30
C ILE A 70 20.54 -10.22 3.08
N ASP A 71 19.54 -9.36 2.84
CA ASP A 71 19.56 -8.42 1.73
C ASP A 71 20.20 -7.08 2.15
N LEU A 72 21.36 -6.76 1.59
CA LEU A 72 22.15 -5.59 1.93
C LEU A 72 22.35 -4.66 0.74
N THR A 73 22.57 -3.39 1.06
CA THR A 73 22.99 -2.36 0.11
C THR A 73 23.77 -1.27 0.84
N LEU A 74 24.01 -0.14 0.17
CA LEU A 74 24.64 1.03 0.76
C LEU A 74 23.69 2.23 0.69
N ASP A 75 23.79 3.11 1.68
CA ASP A 75 23.08 4.37 1.69
C ASP A 75 23.53 5.31 0.55
N LEU A 76 22.75 6.36 0.34
CA LEU A 76 22.97 7.31 -0.74
C LEU A 76 24.38 7.94 -0.74
N SER A 77 24.94 8.22 0.45
CA SER A 77 26.25 8.85 0.58
C SER A 77 27.41 7.89 0.25
N HIS A 78 27.18 6.59 0.39
CA HIS A 78 28.15 5.53 0.10
C HIS A 78 27.86 4.79 -1.21
N PHE A 79 26.89 5.22 -2.02
CA PHE A 79 26.48 4.53 -3.25
C PHE A 79 27.42 4.79 -4.45
N THR A 80 28.73 4.81 -4.23
CA THR A 80 29.76 4.97 -5.28
C THR A 80 30.58 3.68 -5.49
N GLN A 81 31.36 3.60 -6.57
CA GLN A 81 32.07 2.35 -6.92
C GLN A 81 33.08 1.89 -5.86
N ALA A 82 33.80 2.82 -5.21
CA ALA A 82 34.82 2.45 -4.22
C ALA A 82 34.23 1.82 -2.94
N PRO A 83 33.23 2.42 -2.26
CA PRO A 83 32.54 1.78 -1.15
C PRO A 83 31.87 0.45 -1.51
N LYS A 84 31.24 0.33 -2.69
CA LYS A 84 30.65 -0.95 -3.17
C LYS A 84 31.69 -2.08 -3.20
N ARG A 85 32.87 -1.81 -3.79
CA ARG A 85 33.99 -2.76 -3.81
C ARG A 85 34.52 -3.07 -2.41
N LYS A 86 34.57 -2.06 -1.52
CA LYS A 86 35.01 -2.24 -0.12
C LYS A 86 34.05 -3.13 0.65
N ALA A 87 32.74 -2.95 0.48
CA ALA A 87 31.69 -3.75 1.12
C ALA A 87 31.78 -5.23 0.70
N ASN A 88 31.90 -5.52 -0.60
CA ASN A 88 32.08 -6.89 -1.09
C ASN A 88 33.33 -7.57 -0.50
N LYS A 89 34.45 -6.83 -0.42
CA LYS A 89 35.69 -7.34 0.18
C LYS A 89 35.56 -7.56 1.70
N ALA A 90 34.78 -6.74 2.39
CA ALA A 90 34.53 -6.87 3.82
C ALA A 90 33.79 -8.19 4.12
N ILE A 91 32.79 -8.57 3.32
CA ILE A 91 32.10 -9.86 3.47
C ILE A 91 33.08 -11.05 3.40
N ILE A 92 33.92 -11.09 2.35
CA ILE A 92 34.90 -12.17 2.18
C ILE A 92 35.92 -12.19 3.34
N ARG A 93 36.39 -11.02 3.76
CA ARG A 93 37.33 -10.89 4.88
C ARG A 93 36.70 -11.35 6.20
N LEU A 94 35.46 -10.96 6.47
CA LEU A 94 34.73 -11.38 7.67
C LEU A 94 34.55 -12.90 7.71
N CYS A 95 34.16 -13.53 6.60
CA CYS A 95 34.03 -14.99 6.55
C CYS A 95 35.36 -15.68 6.89
N LYS A 96 36.47 -15.22 6.31
CA LYS A 96 37.83 -15.72 6.64
C LYS A 96 38.18 -15.53 8.11
N GLN A 97 37.81 -14.42 8.73
CA GLN A 97 38.06 -14.16 10.15
C GLN A 97 37.25 -15.08 11.08
N LEU A 98 36.01 -15.41 10.67
CA LEU A 98 35.13 -16.31 11.40
C LEU A 98 35.43 -17.79 11.13
N GLY A 99 36.27 -18.10 10.13
CA GLY A 99 36.53 -19.46 9.68
C GLY A 99 35.36 -20.06 8.89
N PHE A 100 34.53 -19.22 8.27
CA PHE A 100 33.40 -19.63 7.44
C PHE A 100 33.82 -19.70 5.97
N GLU A 101 33.43 -20.78 5.30
CA GLU A 101 33.65 -20.95 3.87
C GLU A 101 32.53 -20.29 3.07
N ILE A 102 32.87 -19.80 1.87
CA ILE A 102 31.89 -19.28 0.92
C ILE A 102 31.84 -20.28 -0.22
N GLU A 103 30.77 -21.08 -0.28
CA GLU A 103 30.59 -22.18 -1.24
C GLU A 103 30.80 -21.70 -2.69
N ASN A 104 30.22 -20.54 -3.01
CA ASN A 104 30.23 -19.96 -4.36
C ASN A 104 31.32 -18.88 -4.56
N LEU A 105 32.43 -18.94 -3.81
CA LEU A 105 33.45 -17.88 -3.83
C LEU A 105 34.02 -17.63 -5.23
N LYS A 106 34.32 -18.69 -5.99
CA LYS A 106 34.87 -18.59 -7.35
C LYS A 106 33.94 -17.79 -8.26
N ASP A 107 32.65 -18.13 -8.24
CA ASP A 107 31.64 -17.45 -9.04
C ASP A 107 31.55 -15.97 -8.69
N VAL A 108 31.60 -15.64 -7.39
CA VAL A 108 31.57 -14.24 -6.93
C VAL A 108 32.82 -13.47 -7.37
N GLU A 109 33.99 -14.08 -7.33
CA GLU A 109 35.25 -13.43 -7.75
C GLU A 109 35.31 -13.22 -9.27
N GLU A 110 34.80 -14.17 -10.06
CA GLU A 110 34.79 -14.13 -11.53
C GLU A 110 33.65 -13.26 -12.10
N HIS A 111 32.49 -13.26 -11.44
CA HIS A 111 31.25 -12.63 -11.91
C HIS A 111 30.77 -11.49 -11.02
N SER A 112 31.68 -10.80 -10.33
CA SER A 112 31.32 -9.59 -9.57
C SER A 112 30.83 -8.51 -10.54
N HIS A 113 29.53 -8.52 -10.84
CA HIS A 113 28.92 -7.68 -11.87
C HIS A 113 28.74 -6.22 -11.45
N GLY A 114 29.44 -5.75 -10.41
CA GLY A 114 29.39 -4.38 -9.89
C GLY A 114 28.03 -3.95 -9.28
N HIS A 115 26.95 -4.63 -9.63
CA HIS A 115 25.58 -4.29 -9.30
C HIS A 115 24.87 -5.32 -8.41
N TYR A 116 25.34 -6.56 -8.37
CA TYR A 116 24.80 -7.62 -7.52
C TYR A 116 25.90 -8.63 -7.17
N ASN A 117 25.93 -9.09 -5.92
CA ASN A 117 26.77 -10.20 -5.47
C ASN A 117 25.98 -11.03 -4.46
N CYS A 118 26.06 -12.35 -4.55
CA CYS A 118 25.43 -13.28 -3.63
C CYS A 118 26.50 -14.17 -3.02
N TYR A 119 26.50 -14.32 -1.69
CA TYR A 119 27.45 -15.13 -0.94
C TYR A 119 26.68 -16.23 -0.21
N ASN A 120 26.94 -17.49 -0.54
CA ASN A 120 26.47 -18.65 0.21
C ASN A 120 27.52 -18.97 1.27
N ILE A 121 27.31 -18.48 2.48
CA ILE A 121 28.26 -18.61 3.59
C ILE A 121 27.90 -19.85 4.40
N GLU A 122 28.81 -20.82 4.46
CA GLU A 122 28.69 -21.98 5.32
C GLU A 122 28.91 -21.57 6.78
N TYR A 123 28.14 -22.17 7.67
CA TYR A 123 28.25 -21.96 9.11
C TYR A 123 28.17 -23.32 9.82
N PRO A 124 28.70 -23.45 11.05
CA PRO A 124 28.56 -24.68 11.82
C PRO A 124 27.09 -24.99 12.08
N ILE A 125 26.62 -26.15 11.63
CA ILE A 125 25.24 -26.62 11.85
C ILE A 125 25.24 -27.66 12.96
N LEU A 126 24.62 -27.34 14.09
CA LEU A 126 24.31 -28.30 15.15
C LEU A 126 22.89 -28.87 14.99
N PHE A 127 21.96 -28.07 14.46
CA PHE A 127 20.56 -28.45 14.28
C PHE A 127 20.20 -28.48 12.80
N SER A 128 20.27 -29.66 12.19
CA SER A 128 19.94 -29.83 10.77
C SER A 128 18.42 -29.84 10.54
N SER A 129 18.02 -29.33 9.37
CA SER A 129 16.65 -29.39 8.88
C SER A 129 16.68 -29.46 7.36
N SER A 130 15.84 -30.32 6.76
CA SER A 130 15.67 -30.39 5.31
C SER A 130 14.99 -29.16 4.71
N ASP A 131 14.26 -28.40 5.54
CA ASP A 131 13.44 -27.27 5.10
C ASP A 131 14.20 -25.93 5.13
N ILE A 132 15.45 -25.94 5.62
CA ILE A 132 16.29 -24.76 5.80
C ILE A 132 17.55 -24.91 4.94
N LYS A 133 17.95 -23.84 4.23
CA LYS A 133 19.21 -23.90 3.47
C LYS A 133 20.39 -24.15 4.43
N PRO A 134 21.34 -25.04 4.08
CA PRO A 134 22.52 -25.32 4.91
C PRO A 134 23.60 -24.22 4.86
N TYR A 135 23.24 -23.03 4.37
CA TYR A 135 24.10 -21.86 4.27
C TYR A 135 23.30 -20.58 4.55
N LEU A 136 24.02 -19.52 4.90
CA LEU A 136 23.50 -18.16 5.02
C LEU A 136 23.65 -17.48 3.67
N LYS A 137 22.54 -17.03 3.10
CA LYS A 137 22.57 -16.29 1.83
C LYS A 137 22.70 -14.80 2.14
N VAL A 138 23.82 -14.18 1.75
CA VAL A 138 24.01 -12.73 1.88
C VAL A 138 24.05 -12.11 0.49
N GLU A 139 23.18 -11.14 0.24
CA GLU A 139 23.09 -10.45 -1.05
C GLU A 139 23.51 -8.99 -0.92
N MET A 140 24.47 -8.54 -1.72
CA MET A 140 24.82 -7.13 -1.89
C MET A 140 24.23 -6.63 -3.20
N VAL A 141 23.17 -5.81 -3.11
CA VAL A 141 22.41 -5.31 -4.27
C VAL A 141 22.66 -3.82 -4.45
N PHE A 142 23.25 -3.43 -5.57
CA PHE A 142 23.57 -2.04 -5.95
C PHE A 142 22.87 -1.56 -7.24
N ILE A 143 21.83 -2.26 -7.67
CA ILE A 143 21.05 -1.90 -8.88
C ILE A 143 20.21 -0.65 -8.61
N GLN A 144 19.61 -0.55 -7.43
CA GLN A 144 18.70 0.54 -7.04
C GLN A 144 19.15 1.13 -5.71
N LYS A 145 19.04 2.45 -5.60
CA LYS A 145 19.26 3.16 -4.34
C LYS A 145 18.11 2.84 -3.37
N ALA A 146 18.42 2.58 -2.10
CA ALA A 146 17.42 2.41 -1.06
C ALA A 146 17.20 3.74 -0.34
N TYR A 147 15.96 4.24 -0.38
CA TYR A 147 15.50 5.45 0.30
C TYR A 147 13.95 5.46 0.32
N PRO A 148 13.32 6.04 1.36
CA PRO A 148 13.93 6.51 2.60
C PRO A 148 14.52 5.36 3.42
N ASP A 149 15.42 5.71 4.32
CA ASP A 149 16.05 4.82 5.27
C ASP A 149 15.96 5.41 6.68
N GLU A 150 16.03 4.56 7.68
CA GLU A 150 15.93 4.92 9.08
C GLU A 150 16.75 3.96 9.94
N TYR A 151 17.11 4.37 11.15
CA TYR A 151 17.77 3.49 12.10
C TYR A 151 16.76 2.64 12.86
N GLN A 152 17.08 1.36 13.01
CA GLN A 152 16.30 0.42 13.81
C GLN A 152 17.24 -0.47 14.63
N ILE A 153 16.70 -1.09 15.68
CA ILE A 153 17.41 -2.04 16.52
C ILE A 153 17.28 -3.44 15.96
N ALA A 154 18.40 -4.13 15.78
CA ALA A 154 18.45 -5.55 15.42
C ALA A 154 18.94 -6.38 16.61
N ASN A 155 18.29 -7.52 16.83
CA ASN A 155 18.63 -8.51 17.85
C ASN A 155 18.26 -9.94 17.41
N SER A 156 18.80 -10.93 18.11
CA SER A 156 18.52 -12.36 17.86
C SER A 156 17.44 -12.90 18.79
N PHE A 157 16.88 -14.07 18.47
CA PHE A 157 15.99 -14.78 19.39
C PHE A 157 16.69 -15.14 20.70
N ILE A 158 17.94 -15.61 20.65
CA ILE A 158 18.71 -15.95 21.86
C ILE A 158 18.88 -14.73 22.76
N GLU A 159 19.23 -13.57 22.18
CA GLU A 159 19.30 -12.32 22.95
C GLU A 159 17.95 -11.97 23.57
N THR A 160 16.87 -12.04 22.78
CA THR A 160 15.52 -11.69 23.26
C THR A 160 15.12 -12.57 24.43
N TRP A 161 15.34 -13.89 24.32
CA TRP A 161 15.06 -14.85 25.39
C TRP A 161 15.89 -14.58 26.65
N LEU A 162 17.21 -14.35 26.51
CA LEU A 162 18.06 -14.04 27.67
C LEU A 162 17.59 -12.76 28.38
N THR A 163 17.27 -11.72 27.61
CA THR A 163 16.78 -10.44 28.16
C THR A 163 15.43 -10.61 28.86
N GLU A 164 14.47 -11.31 28.23
CA GLU A 164 13.13 -11.53 28.80
C GLU A 164 13.13 -12.46 30.03
N THR A 165 14.12 -13.35 30.14
CA THR A 165 14.32 -14.22 31.32
C THR A 165 15.21 -13.60 32.39
N GLY A 166 15.69 -12.36 32.21
CA GLY A 166 16.50 -11.63 33.19
C GLY A 166 18.00 -11.97 33.19
N ASN A 167 18.49 -12.74 32.21
CA ASN A 167 19.88 -13.18 32.08
C ASN A 167 20.77 -12.15 31.35
N LEU A 168 20.77 -10.90 31.83
CA LEU A 168 21.48 -9.79 31.19
C LEU A 168 23.01 -9.92 31.23
N ASP A 169 23.56 -10.64 32.20
CA ASP A 169 25.00 -10.87 32.29
C ASP A 169 25.50 -11.76 31.15
N ALA A 170 24.73 -12.80 30.78
CA ALA A 170 25.03 -13.64 29.63
C ALA A 170 24.99 -12.85 28.32
N VAL A 171 24.02 -11.92 28.17
CA VAL A 171 23.94 -11.05 26.99
C VAL A 171 25.25 -10.27 26.80
N LYS A 172 25.80 -9.69 27.88
CA LYS A 172 27.07 -8.94 27.85
C LYS A 172 28.28 -9.84 27.66
N GLU A 173 28.35 -10.95 28.40
CA GLU A 173 29.47 -11.89 28.33
C GLU A 173 29.67 -12.42 26.91
N PHE A 174 28.57 -12.74 26.24
CA PHE A 174 28.57 -13.31 24.91
C PHE A 174 28.52 -12.28 23.77
N GLY A 175 28.48 -10.98 24.10
CA GLY A 175 28.42 -9.89 23.12
C GLY A 175 27.16 -9.92 22.26
N LEU A 176 26.03 -10.36 22.84
CA LEU A 176 24.75 -10.55 22.15
C LEU A 176 23.92 -9.27 22.10
N GLU A 177 24.41 -8.15 22.65
CA GLU A 177 23.62 -6.94 22.80
C GLU A 177 23.00 -6.50 21.46
N PRO A 178 21.76 -6.00 21.49
CA PRO A 178 21.14 -5.38 20.35
C PRO A 178 22.01 -4.27 19.77
N PHE A 179 21.93 -4.07 18.46
CA PHE A 179 22.70 -3.02 17.78
C PHE A 179 21.82 -2.23 16.83
N GLU A 180 22.14 -0.94 16.70
CA GLU A 180 21.49 -0.06 15.75
C GLU A 180 22.05 -0.30 14.34
N ILE A 181 21.16 -0.38 13.36
CA ILE A 181 21.49 -0.56 11.95
C ILE A 181 20.57 0.30 11.08
N LYS A 182 21.11 0.80 9.97
CA LYS A 182 20.31 1.52 8.98
C LYS A 182 19.47 0.54 8.17
N VAL A 183 18.18 0.79 8.06
CA VAL A 183 17.20 -0.08 7.41
C VAL A 183 16.36 0.71 6.41
N GLN A 184 16.02 0.07 5.30
CA GLN A 184 15.05 0.61 4.34
C GLN A 184 13.67 0.77 4.99
N SER A 185 13.02 1.94 4.85
CA SER A 185 11.74 2.22 5.51
C SER A 185 10.64 1.25 5.10
N LEU A 186 9.59 1.15 5.93
CA LEU A 186 8.42 0.32 5.66
C LEU A 186 7.70 0.75 4.38
N GLU A 187 7.51 2.05 4.16
CA GLU A 187 6.88 2.61 2.97
C GLU A 187 7.65 2.21 1.71
N ARG A 188 8.98 2.40 1.73
CA ARG A 188 9.81 2.04 0.59
C ARG A 188 9.82 0.53 0.35
N THR A 189 9.88 -0.28 1.41
CA THR A 189 9.78 -1.74 1.29
C THR A 189 8.43 -2.16 0.73
N PHE A 190 7.33 -1.53 1.13
CA PHE A 190 6.00 -1.74 0.55
C PHE A 190 5.99 -1.46 -0.96
N VAL A 191 6.53 -0.32 -1.39
CA VAL A 191 6.63 0.00 -2.83
C VAL A 191 7.44 -1.05 -3.59
N ASP A 192 8.62 -1.43 -3.07
CA ASP A 192 9.48 -2.45 -3.69
C ASP A 192 8.75 -3.81 -3.80
N LYS A 193 7.98 -4.20 -2.76
CA LYS A 193 7.25 -5.47 -2.74
C LYS A 193 6.09 -5.47 -3.74
N VAL A 194 5.36 -4.37 -3.89
CA VAL A 194 4.30 -4.24 -4.90
C VAL A 194 4.88 -4.35 -6.30
N PHE A 195 5.93 -3.61 -6.64
CA PHE A 195 6.56 -3.72 -7.95
C PHE A 195 7.16 -5.10 -8.20
N ALA A 196 7.84 -5.71 -7.22
CA ALA A 196 8.39 -7.05 -7.37
C ALA A 196 7.30 -8.09 -7.64
N LEU A 197 6.18 -8.05 -6.91
CA LEU A 197 5.04 -8.94 -7.15
C LEU A 197 4.50 -8.80 -8.57
N CYS A 198 4.37 -7.55 -9.07
CA CYS A 198 3.92 -7.29 -10.44
C CYS A 198 4.94 -7.74 -11.49
N ASP A 199 6.25 -7.53 -11.27
CA ASP A 199 7.31 -8.00 -12.16
C ASP A 199 7.21 -9.53 -12.35
N TYR A 200 7.17 -10.26 -11.24
CA TYR A 200 7.07 -11.72 -11.26
C TYR A 200 5.79 -12.21 -11.94
N ALA A 201 4.66 -11.56 -11.69
CA ALA A 201 3.39 -11.87 -12.35
C ALA A 201 3.46 -11.69 -13.86
N MET A 202 4.04 -10.58 -14.33
CA MET A 202 4.19 -10.28 -15.76
C MET A 202 5.19 -11.22 -16.45
N GLN A 203 6.22 -11.68 -15.74
CA GLN A 203 7.24 -12.59 -16.25
C GLN A 203 6.82 -14.07 -16.17
N GLY A 204 5.72 -14.38 -15.49
CA GLY A 204 5.27 -15.76 -15.25
C GLY A 204 6.11 -16.50 -14.20
N GLU A 205 6.87 -15.77 -13.37
CA GLU A 205 7.73 -16.32 -12.32
C GLU A 205 6.96 -16.48 -11.01
N THR A 206 6.16 -17.54 -10.90
CA THR A 206 5.27 -17.72 -9.73
C THR A 206 5.89 -18.48 -8.55
N ILE A 207 7.01 -19.18 -8.77
CA ILE A 207 7.62 -20.09 -7.81
C ILE A 207 8.43 -19.33 -6.75
N ARG A 208 8.13 -19.56 -5.46
CA ARG A 208 8.71 -18.94 -4.26
C ARG A 208 8.53 -17.42 -4.15
N GLN A 209 7.63 -16.84 -4.94
CA GLN A 209 7.37 -15.40 -4.96
C GLN A 209 6.07 -15.00 -4.24
N SER A 210 5.20 -15.95 -3.92
CA SER A 210 3.94 -15.68 -3.21
C SER A 210 4.12 -15.03 -1.84
N ARG A 211 5.29 -15.18 -1.20
CA ARG A 211 5.67 -14.51 0.06
C ARG A 211 5.54 -12.99 0.00
N HIS A 212 5.65 -12.40 -1.19
CA HIS A 212 5.45 -10.97 -1.40
C HIS A 212 4.02 -10.53 -1.05
N ILE A 213 3.01 -11.37 -1.31
CA ILE A 213 1.61 -11.10 -0.96
C ILE A 213 1.45 -11.02 0.56
N TYR A 214 2.04 -11.98 1.28
CA TYR A 214 2.06 -11.97 2.74
C TYR A 214 2.77 -10.74 3.31
N ASP A 215 3.96 -10.42 2.80
CA ASP A 215 4.74 -9.26 3.24
C ASP A 215 3.94 -7.96 3.02
N ILE A 216 3.28 -7.80 1.86
CA ILE A 216 2.43 -6.64 1.56
C ILE A 216 1.27 -6.56 2.57
N ALA A 217 0.58 -7.67 2.84
CA ALA A 217 -0.51 -7.70 3.81
C ALA A 217 -0.05 -7.24 5.20
N LYS A 218 1.14 -7.68 5.65
CA LYS A 218 1.73 -7.25 6.93
C LYS A 218 2.19 -5.79 6.89
N LEU A 219 2.79 -5.33 5.80
CA LEU A 219 3.19 -3.93 5.61
C LEU A 219 2.01 -2.96 5.70
N LEU A 220 0.86 -3.34 5.14
CA LEU A 220 -0.38 -2.55 5.20
C LEU A 220 -0.94 -2.36 6.62
N THR A 221 -0.43 -3.07 7.63
CA THR A 221 -0.79 -2.85 9.04
C THR A 221 -0.05 -1.66 9.67
N ARG A 222 1.03 -1.18 9.03
CA ARG A 222 1.88 -0.09 9.55
C ARG A 222 2.06 1.06 8.56
N VAL A 223 2.05 0.78 7.25
CA VAL A 223 2.18 1.80 6.21
C VAL A 223 0.89 2.62 6.11
N ASN A 224 1.02 3.93 6.27
CA ASN A 224 -0.08 4.87 6.09
C ASN A 224 -0.27 5.19 4.59
N LEU A 225 -1.26 4.55 3.95
CA LEU A 225 -1.57 4.78 2.53
C LEU A 225 -2.04 6.22 2.22
N SER A 226 -2.49 6.96 3.24
CA SER A 226 -2.91 8.36 3.10
C SER A 226 -1.75 9.35 3.27
N ALA A 227 -0.51 8.86 3.46
CA ALA A 227 0.65 9.72 3.61
C ALA A 227 0.92 10.51 2.32
N LEU A 228 0.98 11.84 2.44
CA LEU A 228 1.22 12.76 1.32
C LEU A 228 2.55 12.53 0.58
N SER A 229 3.53 11.95 1.25
CA SER A 229 4.84 11.64 0.68
C SER A 229 4.87 10.34 -0.14
N LEU A 230 3.92 9.42 0.08
CA LEU A 230 3.93 8.09 -0.51
C LEU A 230 3.76 8.09 -2.06
N PRO A 231 2.88 8.91 -2.66
CA PRO A 231 2.80 9.00 -4.13
C PRO A 231 4.13 9.43 -4.76
N MET A 232 4.81 10.41 -4.17
CA MET A 232 6.10 10.88 -4.65
C MET A 232 7.19 9.79 -4.51
N LEU A 233 7.13 9.02 -3.42
CA LEU A 233 8.02 7.87 -3.25
C LEU A 233 7.80 6.81 -4.34
N ILE A 234 6.54 6.46 -4.64
CA ILE A 234 6.20 5.48 -5.68
C ILE A 234 6.74 5.92 -7.04
N GLU A 235 6.54 7.18 -7.42
CA GLU A 235 7.05 7.73 -8.68
C GLU A 235 8.58 7.70 -8.75
N ASN A 236 9.27 8.12 -7.69
CA ASN A 236 10.73 8.09 -7.64
C ASN A 236 11.27 6.67 -7.75
N VAL A 237 10.66 5.71 -7.04
CA VAL A 237 11.04 4.30 -7.12
C VAL A 237 10.76 3.74 -8.50
N ARG A 238 9.63 4.08 -9.12
CA ARG A 238 9.31 3.66 -10.49
C ARG A 238 10.34 4.18 -11.48
N ALA A 239 10.72 5.44 -11.38
CA ALA A 239 11.73 6.06 -12.22
C ALA A 239 13.10 5.39 -12.06
N ASP A 240 13.53 5.10 -10.82
CA ASP A 240 14.77 4.38 -10.55
C ASP A 240 14.75 2.94 -11.11
N ARG A 241 13.61 2.25 -10.99
CA ARG A 241 13.43 0.90 -11.50
C ARG A 241 13.44 0.84 -13.03
N LYS A 242 12.92 1.87 -13.70
CA LYS A 242 12.80 1.95 -15.16
C LYS A 242 14.13 1.77 -15.89
N ALA A 243 15.24 2.19 -15.28
CA ALA A 243 16.59 1.99 -15.83
C ALA A 243 16.98 0.51 -16.01
N ASN A 244 16.35 -0.40 -15.26
CA ASN A 244 16.56 -1.83 -15.40
C ASN A 244 15.43 -2.47 -16.20
N LYS A 245 15.76 -3.07 -17.36
CA LYS A 245 14.81 -3.73 -18.25
C LYS A 245 14.11 -4.94 -17.62
N THR A 246 14.68 -5.54 -16.57
CA THR A 246 14.02 -6.65 -15.86
C THR A 246 12.90 -6.16 -14.93
N CYS A 247 12.85 -4.87 -14.60
CA CYS A 247 11.74 -4.26 -13.87
C CYS A 247 10.61 -3.90 -14.85
N VAL A 248 9.94 -4.93 -15.36
CA VAL A 248 8.93 -4.82 -16.43
C VAL A 248 7.70 -4.02 -15.99
N SER A 249 7.32 -4.08 -14.71
CA SER A 249 6.17 -3.38 -14.15
C SER A 249 6.39 -1.86 -13.99
N ALA A 250 7.66 -1.43 -13.96
CA ALA A 250 8.05 -0.04 -13.86
C ALA A 250 8.11 0.69 -15.23
N GLN A 251 7.95 -0.04 -16.34
CA GLN A 251 8.06 0.52 -17.69
C GLN A 251 6.85 1.41 -18.06
N ASP A 252 7.02 2.23 -19.09
CA ASP A 252 5.96 3.14 -19.58
C ASP A 252 4.73 2.37 -20.07
N GLY A 253 3.55 2.94 -19.82
CA GLY A 253 2.27 2.37 -20.23
C GLY A 253 1.80 1.17 -19.39
N VAL A 254 2.58 0.73 -18.41
CA VAL A 254 2.17 -0.37 -17.52
C VAL A 254 1.24 0.15 -16.42
N ASN A 255 0.11 -0.53 -16.23
CA ASN A 255 -0.86 -0.23 -15.19
C ASN A 255 -0.73 -1.25 -14.05
N ILE A 256 -0.18 -0.81 -12.90
CA ILE A 256 0.02 -1.66 -11.73
C ILE A 256 -1.32 -2.16 -11.15
N PRO A 257 -2.35 -1.31 -10.94
CA PRO A 257 -3.68 -1.78 -10.54
C PRO A 257 -4.25 -2.91 -11.40
N ASP A 258 -4.13 -2.84 -12.73
CA ASP A 258 -4.63 -3.89 -13.62
C ASP A 258 -3.89 -5.23 -13.42
N ILE A 259 -2.58 -5.18 -13.18
CA ILE A 259 -1.78 -6.36 -12.88
C ILE A 259 -2.18 -6.96 -11.54
N LEU A 260 -2.33 -6.12 -10.50
CA LEU A 260 -2.79 -6.56 -9.19
C LEU A 260 -4.19 -7.18 -9.26
N GLN A 261 -5.11 -6.58 -10.03
CA GLN A 261 -6.45 -7.15 -10.25
C GLN A 261 -6.36 -8.51 -10.94
N ASN A 262 -5.52 -8.65 -11.97
CA ASN A 262 -5.29 -9.93 -12.64
C ASN A 262 -4.66 -10.99 -11.70
N ILE A 263 -3.77 -10.59 -10.78
CA ILE A 263 -3.23 -11.48 -9.75
C ILE A 263 -4.34 -12.02 -8.84
N ILE A 264 -5.27 -11.14 -8.43
CA ILE A 264 -6.43 -11.50 -7.60
C ILE A 264 -7.37 -12.42 -8.37
N ASP A 265 -7.81 -12.02 -9.56
CA ASP A 265 -8.84 -12.72 -10.33
C ASP A 265 -8.40 -14.11 -10.79
N LYS A 266 -7.12 -14.25 -11.15
CA LYS A 266 -6.56 -15.53 -11.65
C LYS A 266 -5.85 -16.33 -10.56
N GLU A 267 -5.73 -15.79 -9.35
CA GLU A 267 -5.10 -16.43 -8.20
C GLU A 267 -3.72 -17.04 -8.52
N ILE A 268 -2.92 -16.34 -9.35
CA ILE A 268 -1.73 -16.93 -10.01
C ILE A 268 -0.66 -17.44 -9.03
N PHE A 269 -0.70 -16.98 -7.79
CA PHE A 269 0.24 -17.33 -6.72
C PHE A 269 -0.34 -18.29 -5.67
N ARG A 270 -1.62 -18.71 -5.78
CA ARG A 270 -2.29 -19.53 -4.75
C ARG A 270 -1.51 -20.80 -4.45
N LYS A 271 -1.19 -21.56 -5.49
CA LYS A 271 -0.46 -22.81 -5.37
C LYS A 271 0.89 -22.62 -4.69
N ASP A 272 1.68 -21.62 -5.11
CA ASP A 272 2.96 -21.33 -4.48
C ASP A 272 2.81 -20.89 -3.02
N TYR A 273 1.75 -20.15 -2.70
CA TYR A 273 1.49 -19.72 -1.34
C TYR A 273 1.19 -20.89 -0.42
N GLU A 274 0.32 -21.80 -0.86
CA GLU A 274 -0.08 -22.99 -0.11
C GLU A 274 1.06 -24.00 0.01
N ASP A 275 1.82 -24.22 -1.07
CA ASP A 275 2.91 -25.19 -1.10
C ASP A 275 4.18 -24.70 -0.40
N THR A 276 4.44 -23.39 -0.39
CA THR A 276 5.69 -22.78 0.09
C THR A 276 5.47 -21.80 1.23
N THR A 277 4.73 -20.71 1.00
CA THR A 277 4.69 -19.59 1.96
C THR A 277 4.05 -19.99 3.29
N LEU A 278 2.96 -20.75 3.27
CA LEU A 278 2.29 -21.23 4.49
C LEU A 278 3.23 -22.03 5.41
N LYS A 279 4.11 -22.85 4.83
CA LYS A 279 5.07 -23.68 5.59
C LYS A 279 6.14 -22.85 6.30
N LEU A 280 6.36 -21.60 5.85
CA LEU A 280 7.34 -20.69 6.44
C LEU A 280 6.73 -19.80 7.54
N LEU A 281 5.40 -19.80 7.71
CA LEU A 281 4.73 -18.97 8.70
C LEU A 281 4.80 -19.59 10.08
N THR A 282 5.10 -18.77 11.09
CA THR A 282 4.98 -19.17 12.51
C THR A 282 3.59 -18.87 13.07
N LYS A 283 2.80 -18.04 12.39
CA LYS A 283 1.39 -17.78 12.70
C LYS A 283 0.53 -18.00 11.46
N PRO A 284 -0.62 -18.70 11.58
CA PRO A 284 -1.52 -18.91 10.44
C PRO A 284 -1.95 -17.59 9.79
N PHE A 285 -1.86 -17.53 8.46
CA PHE A 285 -2.39 -16.45 7.65
C PHE A 285 -2.69 -17.01 6.26
N SER A 286 -3.97 -17.13 5.93
CA SER A 286 -4.41 -17.80 4.71
C SER A 286 -4.10 -16.99 3.44
N TYR A 287 -4.08 -17.67 2.30
CA TYR A 287 -3.95 -16.99 1.01
C TYR A 287 -5.07 -15.98 0.79
N ASP A 288 -6.32 -16.35 1.14
CA ASP A 288 -7.50 -15.50 0.93
C ASP A 288 -7.41 -14.22 1.77
N GLU A 289 -6.96 -14.31 3.03
CA GLU A 289 -6.68 -13.16 3.88
C GLU A 289 -5.57 -12.28 3.26
N ALA A 290 -4.47 -12.90 2.79
CA ALA A 290 -3.34 -12.18 2.23
C ALA A 290 -3.68 -11.47 0.91
N ILE A 291 -4.32 -12.16 -0.02
CA ILE A 291 -4.62 -11.61 -1.34
C ILE A 291 -5.71 -10.55 -1.28
N SER A 292 -6.66 -10.66 -0.36
CA SER A 292 -7.70 -9.64 -0.16
C SER A 292 -7.12 -8.27 0.16
N CYS A 293 -5.93 -8.22 0.80
CA CYS A 293 -5.24 -6.99 1.13
C CYS A 293 -4.74 -6.22 -0.10
N LEU A 294 -4.55 -6.88 -1.25
CA LEU A 294 -4.18 -6.22 -2.50
C LEU A 294 -5.30 -5.29 -3.00
N ASN A 295 -6.57 -5.55 -2.68
CA ASN A 295 -7.67 -4.63 -2.99
C ASN A 295 -7.45 -3.27 -2.33
N LYS A 296 -6.91 -3.21 -1.11
CA LYS A 296 -6.59 -1.95 -0.43
C LYS A 296 -5.53 -1.15 -1.20
N VAL A 297 -4.57 -1.83 -1.83
CA VAL A 297 -3.56 -1.18 -2.68
C VAL A 297 -4.21 -0.61 -3.94
N ILE A 298 -5.07 -1.38 -4.61
CA ILE A 298 -5.80 -0.93 -5.80
C ILE A 298 -6.74 0.25 -5.46
N GLU A 299 -7.49 0.16 -4.37
CA GLU A 299 -8.44 1.19 -3.91
C GLU A 299 -7.76 2.45 -3.38
N SER A 300 -6.48 2.38 -3.02
CA SER A 300 -5.70 3.57 -2.66
C SER A 300 -5.39 4.49 -3.84
N TYR A 301 -5.52 3.97 -5.07
CA TYR A 301 -5.12 4.60 -6.33
C TYR A 301 -3.63 4.92 -6.47
N LEU A 302 -2.81 4.72 -5.44
CA LEU A 302 -1.41 5.17 -5.34
C LEU A 302 -0.48 4.75 -6.49
N PHE A 303 -0.84 3.70 -7.23
CA PHE A 303 -0.02 3.13 -8.32
C PHE A 303 -0.61 3.34 -9.72
N GLU A 304 -1.58 4.25 -9.90
CA GLU A 304 -2.18 4.52 -11.20
C GLU A 304 -1.23 5.23 -12.18
N SER A 305 -1.35 4.90 -13.48
CA SER A 305 -0.49 5.42 -14.55
C SER A 305 -0.70 6.91 -14.87
N ASP A 306 -1.88 7.43 -14.59
CA ASP A 306 -2.36 8.72 -15.13
C ASP A 306 -2.36 9.82 -14.06
N TYR A 307 -1.41 9.80 -13.13
CA TYR A 307 -1.34 10.82 -12.10
C TYR A 307 -1.15 12.22 -12.74
N PRO A 308 -2.14 13.15 -12.66
CA PRO A 308 -2.16 14.34 -13.51
C PRO A 308 -1.30 15.50 -12.98
N GLY A 309 -0.29 15.25 -12.17
CA GLY A 309 0.55 16.30 -11.60
C GLY A 309 1.99 15.87 -11.41
N LEU A 310 2.90 16.47 -12.18
CA LEU A 310 4.29 16.55 -11.73
C LEU A 310 4.32 17.21 -10.34
N ILE A 311 4.65 16.40 -9.32
CA ILE A 311 5.31 16.79 -8.07
C ILE A 311 4.51 17.73 -7.15
N ARG A 312 3.21 17.50 -6.91
CA ARG A 312 2.58 18.10 -5.71
C ARG A 312 1.56 17.19 -4.98
N PRO A 313 1.74 16.91 -3.67
CA PRO A 313 0.81 16.08 -2.90
C PRO A 313 -0.64 16.60 -2.80
N ASP A 314 -0.89 17.90 -2.93
CA ASP A 314 -2.25 18.48 -2.97
C ASP A 314 -3.03 18.03 -4.21
N LYS A 315 -2.35 17.86 -5.34
CA LYS A 315 -2.97 17.34 -6.58
C LYS A 315 -3.32 15.86 -6.49
N TRP A 316 -2.62 15.10 -5.65
CA TRP A 316 -2.94 13.71 -5.35
C TRP A 316 -4.26 13.60 -4.61
N ILE A 317 -4.45 14.44 -3.58
CA ILE A 317 -5.73 14.49 -2.86
C ILE A 317 -6.85 14.84 -3.82
N GLU A 318 -6.70 15.89 -4.65
CA GLU A 318 -7.73 16.27 -5.64
C GLU A 318 -8.07 15.11 -6.60
N TYR A 319 -7.05 14.38 -7.07
CA TYR A 319 -7.20 13.26 -7.99
C TYR A 319 -7.91 12.05 -7.36
N VAL A 320 -7.44 11.61 -6.19
CA VAL A 320 -8.06 10.51 -5.42
C VAL A 320 -9.49 10.86 -5.08
N THR A 321 -9.72 12.07 -4.57
CA THR A 321 -11.07 12.54 -4.22
C THR A 321 -11.99 12.50 -5.46
N ALA A 322 -11.50 12.90 -6.63
CA ALA A 322 -12.29 12.81 -7.87
C ALA A 322 -12.58 11.36 -8.32
N LYS A 323 -11.65 10.42 -8.12
CA LYS A 323 -11.87 8.99 -8.45
C LYS A 323 -12.71 8.25 -7.43
N GLU A 324 -12.49 8.47 -6.14
CA GLU A 324 -13.37 7.97 -5.07
C GLU A 324 -14.80 8.44 -5.28
N ARG A 325 -15.02 9.69 -5.70
CA ARG A 325 -16.36 10.19 -6.08
C ARG A 325 -17.01 9.37 -7.18
N LYS A 326 -16.25 8.93 -8.18
CA LYS A 326 -16.76 8.04 -9.24
C LYS A 326 -17.07 6.63 -8.75
N ARG A 327 -16.33 6.13 -7.75
CA ARG A 327 -16.41 4.72 -7.28
C ARG A 327 -17.30 4.51 -6.06
N ASN A 328 -17.50 5.53 -5.21
CA ASN A 328 -18.27 5.45 -3.96
C ASN A 328 -19.77 5.73 -4.17
N MET A 329 -20.39 4.95 -5.06
CA MET A 329 -21.84 4.89 -5.24
C MET A 329 -22.45 3.63 -4.59
N ARG A 330 -21.67 2.84 -3.84
CA ARG A 330 -22.14 1.60 -3.23
C ARG A 330 -23.25 1.88 -2.20
N GLY A 331 -24.47 1.43 -2.49
CA GLY A 331 -25.67 1.73 -1.68
C GLY A 331 -26.19 3.16 -1.85
N ARG A 332 -25.75 3.86 -2.90
CA ARG A 332 -26.24 5.14 -3.40
C ARG A 332 -26.64 4.95 -4.87
N GLY A 333 -27.07 6.00 -5.56
CA GLY A 333 -27.67 5.92 -6.89
C GLY A 333 -29.21 5.89 -6.84
N PRO A 334 -29.88 6.07 -8.00
CA PRO A 334 -31.34 6.02 -8.07
C PRO A 334 -31.94 4.73 -7.49
N GLU A 335 -31.23 3.60 -7.60
CA GLU A 335 -31.58 2.30 -7.04
C GLU A 335 -31.62 2.27 -5.50
N SER A 336 -30.97 3.23 -4.83
CA SER A 336 -30.99 3.34 -3.37
C SER A 336 -32.24 4.06 -2.84
N LEU A 337 -33.00 4.72 -3.71
CA LEU A 337 -34.21 5.45 -3.35
C LEU A 337 -35.36 4.46 -3.19
N ARG A 338 -35.94 4.38 -1.98
CA ARG A 338 -37.00 3.41 -1.66
C ARG A 338 -38.43 3.94 -1.88
N GLY A 339 -38.58 5.27 -2.05
CA GLY A 339 -39.87 5.91 -2.28
C GLY A 339 -40.09 6.22 -3.76
N LEU A 340 -41.25 5.83 -4.31
CA LEU A 340 -41.64 6.13 -5.70
C LEU A 340 -41.54 7.63 -6.02
N ASN A 341 -41.87 8.48 -5.05
CA ASN A 341 -41.80 9.94 -5.20
C ASN A 341 -40.36 10.46 -5.25
N ASP A 342 -39.42 9.83 -4.54
CA ASP A 342 -38.00 10.21 -4.54
C ASP A 342 -37.35 9.77 -5.87
N ILE A 343 -37.70 8.58 -6.38
CA ILE A 343 -37.29 8.10 -7.72
C ILE A 343 -37.82 9.04 -8.81
N GLY A 344 -39.09 9.48 -8.68
CA GLY A 344 -39.71 10.42 -9.62
C GLY A 344 -38.90 11.71 -9.79
N VAL A 345 -38.39 12.29 -8.70
CA VAL A 345 -37.53 13.49 -8.75
C VAL A 345 -36.29 13.26 -9.62
N TYR A 346 -35.64 12.11 -9.47
CA TYR A 346 -34.45 11.76 -10.26
C TYR A 346 -34.81 11.61 -11.75
N GLU A 347 -35.86 10.85 -12.07
CA GLU A 347 -36.28 10.59 -13.45
C GLU A 347 -36.76 11.87 -14.15
N ASP A 348 -37.50 12.73 -13.43
CA ASP A 348 -37.94 14.02 -13.95
C ASP A 348 -36.75 14.95 -14.21
N ALA A 349 -35.81 15.05 -13.28
CA ALA A 349 -34.60 15.84 -13.47
C ALA A 349 -33.74 15.30 -14.64
N LYS A 350 -33.60 13.98 -14.75
CA LYS A 350 -32.92 13.33 -15.87
C LYS A 350 -33.58 13.66 -17.20
N LYS A 351 -34.92 13.60 -17.26
CA LYS A 351 -35.69 13.91 -18.47
C LYS A 351 -35.59 15.38 -18.87
N ILE A 352 -35.78 16.29 -17.91
CA ILE A 352 -35.79 17.75 -18.12
C ILE A 352 -34.39 18.28 -18.49
N PHE A 353 -33.34 17.80 -17.81
CA PHE A 353 -31.96 18.27 -17.96
C PHE A 353 -31.08 17.33 -18.81
N SER A 354 -31.71 16.56 -19.69
CA SER A 354 -31.07 15.59 -20.59
C SER A 354 -30.21 16.21 -21.68
N LYS A 355 -30.44 17.47 -22.06
CA LYS A 355 -29.63 18.16 -23.09
C LYS A 355 -28.16 18.24 -22.64
N ASN A 356 -27.29 17.51 -23.35
CA ASN A 356 -25.83 17.36 -23.14
C ASN A 356 -25.38 16.38 -22.03
N ASN A 357 -26.28 15.55 -21.48
CA ASN A 357 -26.00 14.60 -20.37
C ASN A 357 -25.38 15.25 -19.11
N ASN A 358 -25.49 16.57 -18.95
CA ASN A 358 -24.86 17.28 -17.83
C ASN A 358 -25.46 16.88 -16.48
N PHE A 359 -26.74 16.53 -16.43
CA PHE A 359 -27.38 16.02 -15.21
C PHE A 359 -26.76 14.70 -14.74
N GLU A 360 -26.72 13.67 -15.58
CA GLU A 360 -26.17 12.36 -15.21
C GLU A 360 -24.68 12.47 -14.88
N LYS A 361 -23.93 13.26 -15.64
CA LYS A 361 -22.53 13.57 -15.35
C LYS A 361 -22.36 14.17 -13.96
N LEU A 362 -23.16 15.18 -13.60
CA LEU A 362 -23.13 15.76 -12.26
C LEU A 362 -23.56 14.75 -11.19
N TYR A 363 -24.62 13.99 -11.45
CA TYR A 363 -25.18 13.02 -10.51
C TYR A 363 -24.19 11.92 -10.14
N TYR A 364 -23.42 11.42 -11.12
CA TYR A 364 -22.38 10.40 -10.94
C TYR A 364 -20.98 10.96 -10.68
N GLY A 365 -20.85 12.29 -10.47
CA GLY A 365 -19.59 12.88 -10.00
C GLY A 365 -18.55 13.15 -11.10
N GLU A 366 -18.96 13.17 -12.37
CA GLU A 366 -18.10 13.59 -13.47
C GLU A 366 -17.81 15.10 -13.43
N LYS A 367 -16.62 15.48 -13.90
CA LYS A 367 -16.10 16.84 -13.81
C LYS A 367 -16.72 17.75 -14.88
N VAL A 368 -17.88 18.35 -14.57
CA VAL A 368 -18.57 19.32 -15.44
C VAL A 368 -18.13 20.77 -15.15
N PHE A 369 -17.77 21.09 -13.91
CA PHE A 369 -17.32 22.42 -13.48
C PHE A 369 -15.88 22.41 -12.94
N LYS A 370 -15.22 23.57 -12.98
CA LYS A 370 -13.90 23.78 -12.35
C LYS A 370 -13.98 23.83 -10.82
N GLU A 371 -15.04 24.42 -10.28
CA GLU A 371 -15.27 24.56 -8.83
C GLU A 371 -16.28 23.52 -8.36
N GLU A 372 -15.99 22.88 -7.22
CA GLU A 372 -16.80 21.78 -6.68
C GLU A 372 -18.16 22.25 -6.17
N GLU A 373 -18.18 23.39 -5.46
CA GLU A 373 -19.42 23.96 -4.95
C GLU A 373 -20.39 24.34 -6.08
N LYS A 374 -19.86 24.70 -7.25
CA LYS A 374 -20.69 24.92 -8.46
C LYS A 374 -21.33 23.63 -8.95
N ALA A 375 -20.63 22.49 -8.89
CA ALA A 375 -21.18 21.19 -9.27
C ALA A 375 -22.26 20.73 -8.27
N GLU A 376 -21.98 20.86 -6.97
CA GLU A 376 -22.94 20.57 -5.90
C GLU A 376 -24.20 21.43 -6.03
N HIS A 377 -24.03 22.75 -6.13
CA HIS A 377 -25.13 23.70 -6.29
C HIS A 377 -25.91 23.45 -7.59
N GLN A 378 -25.24 23.17 -8.71
CA GLN A 378 -25.93 22.92 -9.98
C GLN A 378 -26.79 21.66 -9.93
N LEU A 379 -26.28 20.58 -9.32
CA LEU A 379 -27.06 19.37 -9.14
C LEU A 379 -28.22 19.60 -8.16
N MET A 380 -27.98 20.30 -7.05
CA MET A 380 -29.01 20.66 -6.07
C MET A 380 -30.13 21.47 -6.74
N LEU A 381 -29.80 22.41 -7.62
CA LEU A 381 -30.77 23.23 -8.35
C LEU A 381 -31.63 22.40 -9.33
N TYR A 382 -31.01 21.43 -10.03
CA TYR A 382 -31.75 20.51 -10.92
C TYR A 382 -32.75 19.66 -10.15
N LEU A 383 -32.33 19.11 -9.01
CA LEU A 383 -33.22 18.32 -8.15
C LEU A 383 -34.30 19.20 -7.51
N ALA A 384 -33.95 20.41 -7.05
CA ALA A 384 -34.88 21.36 -6.44
C ALA A 384 -36.03 21.74 -7.39
N TYR A 385 -35.75 21.87 -8.70
CA TYR A 385 -36.76 22.15 -9.71
C TYR A 385 -37.91 21.11 -9.69
N CYS A 386 -37.58 19.86 -9.37
CA CYS A 386 -38.47 18.70 -9.41
C CYS A 386 -39.01 18.30 -8.02
N CYS A 387 -38.64 19.01 -6.94
CA CYS A 387 -38.94 18.62 -5.56
C CYS A 387 -40.15 19.30 -4.91
N GLU A 388 -40.91 20.14 -5.63
CA GLU A 388 -42.16 20.77 -5.11
C GLU A 388 -42.03 21.43 -3.72
N ASP A 389 -40.91 22.12 -3.45
CA ASP A 389 -40.58 22.74 -2.16
C ASP A 389 -40.37 21.78 -0.96
N ASP A 390 -40.33 20.47 -1.19
CA ASP A 390 -40.00 19.45 -0.18
C ASP A 390 -38.47 19.36 0.03
N LYS A 391 -37.97 20.16 0.99
CA LYS A 391 -36.55 20.22 1.35
C LYS A 391 -35.99 18.87 1.82
N ASP A 392 -36.76 18.09 2.58
CA ASP A 392 -36.30 16.80 3.09
C ASP A 392 -36.15 15.79 1.95
N ARG A 393 -37.08 15.80 0.99
CA ARG A 393 -36.97 14.99 -0.23
C ARG A 393 -35.78 15.39 -1.07
N LEU A 394 -35.58 16.70 -1.28
CA LEU A 394 -34.44 17.22 -2.01
C LEU A 394 -33.12 16.72 -1.41
N LEU A 395 -32.97 16.79 -0.09
CA LEU A 395 -31.77 16.32 0.61
C LEU A 395 -31.62 14.79 0.52
N ARG A 396 -32.69 14.01 0.57
CA ARG A 396 -32.63 12.55 0.40
C ARG A 396 -32.14 12.15 -1.00
N VAL A 397 -32.70 12.77 -2.04
CA VAL A 397 -32.32 12.49 -3.45
C VAL A 397 -30.92 13.02 -3.75
N PHE A 398 -30.54 14.19 -3.21
CA PHE A 398 -29.18 14.70 -3.35
C PHE A 398 -28.16 13.77 -2.66
N LYS A 399 -28.51 13.21 -1.49
CA LYS A 399 -27.67 12.28 -0.73
C LYS A 399 -27.38 10.96 -1.45
N SER A 400 -28.23 10.55 -2.39
CA SER A 400 -27.98 9.39 -3.24
C SER A 400 -27.05 9.68 -4.43
N SER A 401 -26.64 10.93 -4.64
CA SER A 401 -25.68 11.29 -5.70
C SER A 401 -24.22 11.24 -5.24
N ALA A 402 -23.30 11.27 -6.20
CA ALA A 402 -21.86 11.38 -5.94
C ALA A 402 -21.41 12.77 -5.44
N GLN A 403 -22.29 13.78 -5.51
CA GLN A 403 -21.99 15.14 -5.02
C GLN A 403 -22.14 15.28 -3.49
N TYR A 404 -22.83 14.35 -2.82
CA TYR A 404 -23.03 14.42 -1.38
C TYR A 404 -21.83 13.86 -0.59
N ARG A 405 -21.25 14.73 0.23
CA ARG A 405 -20.08 14.47 1.08
C ARG A 405 -20.49 14.26 2.54
N LYS A 406 -20.06 13.15 3.15
CA LYS A 406 -20.36 12.84 4.56
C LYS A 406 -19.53 13.68 5.53
N ASP A 407 -18.38 14.16 5.09
CA ASP A 407 -17.41 14.98 5.83
C ASP A 407 -17.84 16.44 5.95
N LYS A 408 -18.75 16.92 5.09
CA LYS A 408 -19.30 18.28 5.19
C LYS A 408 -20.36 18.36 6.30
N PRO A 409 -20.44 19.50 7.03
CA PRO A 409 -21.49 19.72 8.00
C PRO A 409 -22.88 19.58 7.38
N LYS A 410 -23.82 18.97 8.11
CA LYS A 410 -25.21 18.80 7.64
C LYS A 410 -25.84 20.14 7.20
N GLU A 411 -25.56 21.20 7.96
CA GLU A 411 -26.02 22.56 7.71
C GLU A 411 -25.59 23.10 6.34
N HIS A 412 -24.44 22.67 5.81
CA HIS A 412 -23.96 23.11 4.50
C HIS A 412 -24.98 22.75 3.39
N TYR A 413 -25.41 21.49 3.35
CA TYR A 413 -26.37 21.03 2.36
C TYR A 413 -27.78 21.52 2.66
N GLU A 414 -28.15 21.67 3.93
CA GLU A 414 -29.43 22.25 4.31
C GLU A 414 -29.57 23.71 3.87
N ASN A 415 -28.51 24.51 4.00
CA ASN A 415 -28.49 25.91 3.55
C ASN A 415 -28.57 25.99 2.02
N MET A 416 -27.78 25.19 1.31
CA MET A 416 -27.80 25.11 -0.16
C MET A 416 -29.16 24.67 -0.69
N ALA A 417 -29.81 23.70 -0.04
CA ALA A 417 -31.16 23.26 -0.41
C ALA A 417 -32.19 24.39 -0.23
N THR A 418 -32.15 25.14 0.88
CA THR A 418 -33.03 26.31 1.08
C THR A 418 -32.81 27.36 0.00
N GLU A 419 -31.55 27.69 -0.30
CA GLU A 419 -31.19 28.67 -1.33
C GLU A 419 -31.71 28.25 -2.71
N CYS A 420 -31.48 27.00 -3.10
CA CYS A 420 -31.92 26.48 -4.39
C CYS A 420 -33.46 26.47 -4.51
N LEU A 421 -34.19 26.07 -3.47
CA LEU A 421 -35.65 26.09 -3.46
C LEU A 421 -36.20 27.50 -3.60
N ASN A 422 -35.67 28.47 -2.85
CA ASN A 422 -36.06 29.88 -2.96
C ASN A 422 -35.83 30.41 -4.38
N LYS A 423 -34.67 30.11 -4.97
CA LYS A 423 -34.34 30.50 -6.34
C LYS A 423 -35.28 29.88 -7.38
N ILE A 424 -35.65 28.62 -7.22
CA ILE A 424 -36.65 27.98 -8.09
C ILE A 424 -38.04 28.62 -7.92
N ARG A 425 -38.41 29.01 -6.70
CA ARG A 425 -39.66 29.72 -6.43
C ARG A 425 -39.71 31.06 -7.16
N GLU A 426 -38.67 31.87 -7.04
CA GLU A 426 -38.53 33.14 -7.77
C GLU A 426 -38.67 32.93 -9.29
N ILE A 427 -37.97 31.94 -9.85
CA ILE A 427 -38.05 31.62 -11.29
C ILE A 427 -39.48 31.20 -11.69
N LYS A 428 -40.19 30.43 -10.86
CA LYS A 428 -41.58 30.01 -11.15
C LYS A 428 -42.56 31.18 -11.06
N GLU A 429 -42.35 32.11 -10.14
CA GLU A 429 -43.16 33.32 -9.97
C GLU A 429 -42.95 34.31 -11.13
N GLU A 430 -41.70 34.52 -11.58
CA GLU A 430 -41.37 35.38 -12.72
C GLU A 430 -41.95 34.88 -14.06
N ASN A 431 -42.09 33.56 -14.21
CA ASN A 431 -42.60 32.92 -15.42
C ASN A 431 -44.13 32.66 -15.39
N ALA A 432 -44.84 33.13 -14.36
CA ALA A 432 -46.30 33.00 -14.29
C ALA A 432 -47.01 33.94 -15.29
N PRO A 433 -48.00 33.47 -16.08
CA PRO A 433 -48.67 34.31 -17.07
C PRO A 433 -49.45 35.46 -16.41
N LYS A 434 -49.09 36.72 -16.73
CA LYS A 434 -49.81 37.92 -16.29
C LYS A 434 -51.22 37.91 -16.89
N LYS A 435 -52.25 37.72 -16.05
CA LYS A 435 -53.66 37.88 -16.46
C LYS A 435 -53.94 39.35 -16.79
N SER A 436 -54.13 39.69 -18.07
CA SER A 436 -54.73 40.96 -18.47
C SER A 436 -56.25 40.85 -18.35
N TYR A 437 -56.85 41.75 -17.58
CA TYR A 437 -58.31 41.90 -17.51
C TYR A 437 -58.67 43.16 -18.30
N THR A 438 -59.48 43.02 -19.35
CA THR A 438 -60.09 44.15 -20.06
C THR A 438 -61.61 44.01 -19.93
N PRO A 439 -62.34 44.97 -19.35
CA PRO A 439 -63.77 44.84 -19.15
C PRO A 439 -64.53 45.13 -20.46
N ILE A 440 -65.35 44.17 -20.90
CA ILE A 440 -66.32 44.36 -21.98
C ILE A 440 -67.68 44.68 -21.34
N ILE A 441 -68.16 45.91 -21.56
CA ILE A 441 -69.53 46.35 -21.29
C ILE A 441 -70.43 45.82 -22.41
N LYS A 442 -71.62 45.26 -22.10
CA LYS A 442 -72.87 45.59 -22.81
C LYS A 442 -74.14 45.05 -22.15
N ASN A 443 -75.10 45.97 -22.09
CA ASN A 443 -76.53 45.86 -21.82
C ASN A 443 -77.20 44.53 -22.22
N LYS A 444 -78.14 44.09 -21.38
CA LYS A 444 -79.28 43.28 -21.83
C LYS A 444 -80.59 43.87 -21.33
N SER A 445 -81.39 44.30 -22.28
CA SER A 445 -82.85 44.28 -22.23
C SER A 445 -83.34 42.88 -21.90
N ASN A 446 -84.17 42.73 -20.87
CA ASN A 446 -85.04 41.59 -20.70
C ASN A 446 -86.46 42.12 -20.67
N ASP A 447 -87.17 41.84 -21.75
CA ASP A 447 -88.62 41.85 -21.83
C ASP A 447 -89.13 40.51 -21.29
N TRP A 448 -90.17 40.51 -20.44
CA TRP A 448 -91.12 39.43 -20.07
C TRP A 448 -91.81 39.79 -18.73
N THR A 449 -92.88 40.60 -18.75
CA THR A 449 -94.22 40.33 -18.16
C THR A 449 -95.12 41.58 -18.12
N LYS A 450 -96.29 41.43 -18.78
CA LYS A 450 -97.50 42.26 -18.90
C LYS A 450 -97.53 43.40 -19.91
#